data_AF-A0A350I2T3-F1
#
_entry.id   AF-A0A350I2T3-F1
#
_cell.length_a   1.000
_cell.length_b   1.000
_cell.length_c   1.000
_cell.angle_alpha   90.00
_cell.angle_beta   90.00
_cell.angle_gamma   90.00
#
_symmetry.space_group_name_H-M   'P 1'
#
loop_
_entity.id
_entity.type
_entity.pdbx_description
1 polymer ?
#
loop_
_entity_poly.entity_id
_entity_poly.type
_entity_poly.pdbx_seq_one_letter_code
_entity_poly.pdbx_strand_id
1 'polypeptide(L)' 'MSRYLDMVDSPEHIKKLTLDQLQSLADDVRQELIQGLSKHGGHLGP' A
#
# COMPACT_ATOMS: atom_id res chain seq x y z
N MET A 1 14.17 2.30 6.28
CA MET A 1 12.92 1.96 7.00
C MET A 1 12.13 1.04 6.09
N SER A 2 11.74 -0.13 6.59
CA SER A 2 10.90 -1.07 5.84
C SER A 2 9.46 -0.56 5.82
N ARG A 3 8.77 -0.57 4.66
CA ARG A 3 7.38 -0.12 4.55
C ARG A 3 6.42 -1.20 5.06
N TYR A 4 5.20 -0.84 5.41
CA TYR A 4 4.19 -1.83 5.80
C TYR A 4 3.82 -2.73 4.62
N LEU A 5 3.80 -2.17 3.41
CA LEU A 5 3.53 -2.91 2.19
C LEU A 5 4.56 -4.03 1.94
N ASP A 6 5.82 -3.83 2.31
CA ASP A 6 6.88 -4.82 2.13
C ASP A 6 6.77 -6.00 3.14
N MET A 7 5.83 -5.94 4.09
CA MET A 7 5.60 -6.96 5.13
C MET A 7 4.27 -7.72 4.94
N VAL A 8 3.46 -7.35 3.95
CA VAL A 8 2.14 -7.92 3.70
C VAL A 8 2.21 -8.92 2.54
N ASP A 9 2.33 -10.20 2.89
CA ASP A 9 2.28 -11.32 1.93
C ASP A 9 0.93 -12.07 1.93
N SER A 10 0.08 -11.83 2.93
CA SER A 10 -1.23 -12.49 3.03
C SER A 10 -2.28 -11.62 3.74
N PRO A 11 -3.58 -11.89 3.53
CA PRO A 11 -4.66 -11.15 4.21
C PRO A 11 -4.59 -11.22 5.74
N GLU A 12 -3.95 -12.24 6.29
CA GLU A 12 -3.79 -12.44 7.73
C GLU A 12 -2.85 -11.39 8.35
N HIS A 13 -1.90 -10.85 7.59
CA HIS A 13 -0.99 -9.81 8.06
C HIS A 13 -1.73 -8.48 8.25
N ILE A 14 -2.62 -8.14 7.32
CA ILE A 14 -3.42 -6.90 7.37
C ILE A 14 -4.32 -6.90 8.62
N LYS A 15 -4.93 -8.05 8.96
CA LYS A 15 -5.82 -8.20 10.12
C LYS A 15 -5.14 -7.96 11.48
N LYS A 16 -3.81 -7.98 11.53
CA LYS A 16 -3.02 -7.78 12.76
C LYS A 16 -2.64 -6.31 12.97
N LEU A 17 -2.91 -5.44 12.01
CA LEU A 17 -2.53 -4.03 12.07
C LEU A 17 -3.55 -3.22 12.88
N THR A 18 -3.03 -2.24 13.62
CA THR A 18 -3.84 -1.18 14.23
C THR A 18 -4.36 -0.21 13.16
N LEU A 19 -5.33 0.65 13.51
CA LEU A 19 -5.87 1.64 12.58
C LEU A 19 -4.79 2.60 12.04
N ASP A 20 -3.87 3.06 12.88
CA ASP A 20 -2.76 3.94 12.45
C ASP A 20 -1.80 3.24 11.48
N GLN A 21 -1.57 1.93 11.70
CA GLN A 21 -0.75 1.11 10.81
C GLN A 21 -1.46 0.81 9.49
N LEU A 22 -2.79 0.64 9.51
CA LEU A 22 -3.60 0.51 8.30
C LEU A 22 -3.57 1.80 7.47
N GLN A 23 -3.60 2.97 8.11
CA GLN A 23 -3.46 4.25 7.43
C GLN A 23 -2.08 4.34 6.75
N SER A 24 -1.01 3.96 7.45
CA SER A 24 0.35 3.94 6.90
C SER A 24 0.48 2.96 5.72
N LEU A 25 -0.10 1.76 5.83
CA LEU A 25 -0.15 0.78 4.74
C LEU A 25 -0.92 1.32 3.52
N ALA A 26 -2.04 2.00 3.73
CA ALA A 26 -2.83 2.61 2.65
C ALA A 26 -2.02 3.68 1.90
N ASP A 27 -1.23 4.46 2.63
CA ASP A 27 -0.35 5.47 2.03
C ASP A 27 0.78 4.81 1.21
N ASP A 28 1.40 3.75 1.72
CA ASP A 28 2.41 2.96 0.99
C ASP A 28 1.84 2.40 -0.33
N VAL A 29 0.65 1.77 -0.28
CA VAL A 29 -0.04 1.22 -1.47
C VAL A 29 -0.33 2.32 -2.48
N ARG A 30 -0.87 3.46 -2.03
CA ARG A 30 -1.16 4.58 -2.93
C ARG A 30 0.09 5.09 -3.63
N GLN A 31 1.21 5.22 -2.91
CA GLN A 31 2.47 5.66 -3.50
C GLN A 31 2.99 4.67 -4.53
N GLU A 32 2.95 3.36 -4.27
CA GLU A 32 3.37 2.34 -5.26
C GLU A 32 2.51 2.38 -6.52
N LEU A 33 1.19 2.51 -6.37
CA LEU A 33 0.27 2.60 -7.50
C LEU A 33 0.55 3.84 -8.35
N ILE A 34 0.73 5.01 -7.73
CA ILE A 34 1.06 6.25 -8.44
C ILE A 34 2.38 6.09 -9.18
N GLN A 35 3.43 5.60 -8.52
CA GLN A 35 4.76 5.47 -9.13
C GLN A 35 4.79 4.41 -10.24
N GLY A 36 4.10 3.29 -10.06
CA GLY A 36 4.03 2.20 -11.04
C GLY A 36 3.20 2.58 -12.28
N LEU A 37 2.00 3.13 -12.07
CA LEU A 37 1.08 3.49 -13.14
C LEU A 37 1.48 4.79 -13.85
N SER A 38 2.15 5.73 -13.17
CA SER A 38 2.68 6.94 -13.83
C SER A 38 3.68 6.63 -14.94
N LYS A 39 4.38 5.49 -14.88
CA LYS A 39 5.36 5.08 -15.90
C LYS A 39 4.72 4.39 -17.11
N HIS A 40 3.59 3.70 -16.94
CA HIS A 40 3.02 2.80 -17.95
C HIS A 40 1.62 3.23 -18.43
N GLY A 41 1.02 4.24 -17.78
CA GLY A 41 -0.39 4.59 -17.97
C GLY A 41 -1.33 3.61 -17.25
N GLY A 42 -2.55 4.08 -16.91
CA GLY A 42 -3.57 3.27 -16.22
C GLY A 42 -4.59 4.15 -15.48
N HIS A 43 -5.79 3.62 -15.22
CA HIS A 43 -6.81 4.35 -14.46
C HIS A 43 -6.44 4.38 -12.96
N LEU A 44 -5.95 5.52 -12.50
CA LEU A 44 -5.90 5.88 -11.09
C LEU A 44 -7.22 6.58 -10.75
N GLY A 45 -8.24 5.78 -10.41
CA GLY A 45 -9.52 6.29 -9.92
C GLY A 45 -9.38 6.95 -8.53
N PRO A 46 -10.31 7.86 -8.16
CA PRO A 46 -10.19 8.74 -7.00
C PRO A 46 -10.12 8.02 -5.64
#